data_AF-A0A2W5N5H8-F1
#
_entry.id   AF-A0A2W5N5H8-F1
#
_cell.length_a   1.000
_cell.length_b   1.000
_cell.length_c   1.000
_cell.angle_alpha   90.00
_cell.angle_beta   90.00
_cell.angle_gamma   90.00
#
_symmetry.space_group_name_H-M   'P 1'
#
loop_
_entity.id
_entity.type
_entity.pdbx_description
1 polymer ?
#
loop_
_entity_poly.entity_id
_entity_poly.type
_entity_poly.pdbx_seq_one_letter_code
_entity_poly.pdbx_strand_id
1 'polypeptide(L)'
;MLAAIISKLGLPLLISVIGEALGKVDNNAAQEASKVLNGLQGALSAEQMAEANRHAEKMAELKSSEESSALAQINESLRLESQSTDPYVRRMRPTFGYLMAITWAAQMLGLAYVMIFKTEKAPAVFDSMEALSTIWAVGLSVLGIYVYKRSEEKKVSASVKEKAPSPKISHPKVNE
;
A
#
# COMPACT_ATOMS: atom_id res chain seq x y z
N MET A 1 -22.17 -24.83 -10.96
CA MET A 1 -23.36 -25.72 -10.92
C MET A 1 -24.02 -25.73 -9.53
N LEU A 2 -23.28 -25.95 -8.43
CA LEU A 2 -23.80 -25.83 -7.05
C LEU A 2 -24.46 -24.47 -6.74
N ALA A 3 -23.85 -23.36 -7.16
CA ALA A 3 -24.42 -22.01 -6.99
C ALA A 3 -25.78 -21.83 -7.69
N ALA A 4 -26.02 -22.48 -8.83
CA ALA A 4 -27.29 -22.42 -9.57
C ALA A 4 -28.38 -23.32 -8.96
N ILE A 5 -27.98 -24.37 -8.24
CA ILE A 5 -28.89 -25.23 -7.46
C ILE A 5 -29.30 -24.49 -6.18
N ILE A 6 -28.35 -23.79 -5.53
CA ILE A 6 -28.60 -22.94 -4.37
C ILE A 6 -29.44 -21.71 -4.76
N SER A 7 -29.27 -21.09 -5.94
CA SER A 7 -30.14 -19.97 -6.32
C SER A 7 -31.57 -20.40 -6.68
N LYS A 8 -31.80 -21.66 -7.05
CA LYS A 8 -33.14 -22.23 -7.29
C LYS A 8 -33.82 -22.80 -6.04
N LEU A 9 -33.07 -23.16 -5.00
CA LEU A 9 -33.57 -23.79 -3.75
C LEU A 9 -33.24 -23.00 -2.47
N GLY A 10 -32.60 -21.83 -2.59
CA GLY A 10 -31.82 -21.22 -1.51
C GLY A 10 -32.65 -20.64 -0.38
N LEU A 11 -33.73 -19.94 -0.69
CA LEU A 11 -34.59 -19.35 0.33
C LEU A 11 -35.30 -20.41 1.20
N PRO A 12 -35.93 -21.45 0.63
CA PRO A 12 -36.52 -22.54 1.42
C PRO A 12 -35.51 -23.29 2.28
N LEU A 13 -34.32 -23.57 1.73
CA LEU A 13 -33.23 -24.24 2.46
C LEU A 13 -32.67 -23.36 3.59
N LEU A 14 -32.54 -22.05 3.36
CA LEU A 14 -32.11 -21.10 4.38
C LEU A 14 -33.16 -20.96 5.49
N ILE A 15 -34.44 -20.88 5.13
CA ILE A 15 -35.54 -20.84 6.10
C ILE A 15 -35.54 -22.13 6.94
N SER A 16 -35.31 -23.30 6.34
CA SER A 16 -35.26 -24.56 7.09
C SER A 16 -34.04 -24.63 8.02
N VAL A 17 -32.85 -24.29 7.53
CA VAL A 17 -31.61 -24.35 8.32
C VAL A 17 -31.64 -23.32 9.45
N ILE A 18 -32.08 -22.09 9.19
CA ILE A 18 -32.17 -21.02 10.19
C ILE A 18 -33.32 -21.31 11.17
N GLY A 19 -34.46 -21.78 10.70
CA GLY A 19 -35.60 -22.18 11.55
C GLY A 19 -35.23 -23.31 12.50
N GLU A 20 -34.48 -24.31 12.04
CA GLU A 20 -34.00 -25.42 12.87
C GLU A 20 -32.88 -24.99 13.84
N ALA A 21 -31.97 -24.13 13.41
CA ALA A 21 -30.93 -23.58 14.26
C ALA A 21 -31.51 -22.71 15.39
N LEU A 22 -32.46 -21.84 15.08
CA LEU A 22 -33.16 -21.00 16.07
C LEU A 22 -34.04 -21.81 17.02
N GLY A 23 -34.62 -22.92 16.55
CA GLY A 23 -35.41 -23.83 17.38
C GLY A 23 -34.59 -24.57 18.45
N LYS A 24 -33.28 -24.68 18.27
CA LYS A 24 -32.34 -25.29 19.24
C LYS A 24 -31.82 -24.30 20.29
N VAL A 25 -32.18 -23.02 20.19
CA VAL A 25 -31.76 -21.98 21.15
C VAL A 25 -32.84 -21.80 22.21
N ASP A 26 -32.47 -21.97 23.49
CA ASP A 26 -33.36 -21.77 24.64
C ASP A 26 -33.53 -20.27 24.96
N ASN A 27 -34.22 -19.56 24.09
CA ASN A 27 -34.69 -18.19 24.30
C ASN A 27 -36.07 -18.02 23.67
N ASN A 28 -37.02 -17.43 24.41
CA ASN A 28 -38.40 -17.19 23.94
C ASN A 28 -38.46 -16.49 22.57
N ALA A 29 -37.61 -15.49 22.34
CA ALA A 29 -37.58 -14.78 21.07
C ALA A 29 -37.09 -15.65 19.90
N ALA A 30 -36.12 -16.54 20.15
CA ALA A 30 -35.59 -17.46 19.13
C ALA A 30 -36.60 -18.56 18.77
N GLN A 31 -37.32 -19.08 19.76
CA GLN A 31 -38.38 -20.07 19.55
C GLN A 31 -39.59 -19.49 18.82
N GLU A 32 -39.96 -18.24 19.10
CA GLU A 32 -41.02 -17.53 18.38
C GLU A 32 -40.63 -17.28 16.92
N ALA A 33 -39.40 -16.81 16.67
CA ALA A 33 -38.87 -16.64 15.32
C ALA A 33 -38.82 -17.97 14.53
N SER A 34 -38.43 -19.07 15.17
CA SER A 34 -38.43 -20.42 14.56
C SER A 34 -39.82 -20.85 14.11
N LYS A 35 -40.85 -20.65 14.96
CA LYS A 35 -42.25 -20.97 14.62
C LYS A 35 -42.76 -20.17 13.42
N VAL A 36 -42.45 -18.88 13.38
CA VAL A 36 -42.82 -17.99 12.26
C VAL A 36 -42.14 -18.43 10.96
N LEU A 37 -40.84 -18.72 11.01
CA LEU A 37 -40.07 -19.17 9.86
C LEU A 37 -40.57 -20.52 9.30
N ASN A 38 -40.89 -21.47 10.18
CA ASN A 38 -41.44 -22.76 9.76
C ASN A 38 -42.85 -22.64 9.18
N GLY A 39 -43.66 -21.66 9.65
CA GLY A 39 -44.97 -21.36 9.07
C GLY A 39 -44.92 -20.76 7.66
N LEU A 40 -43.80 -20.15 7.28
CA LEU A 40 -43.61 -19.53 5.96
C LEU A 40 -43.25 -20.53 4.85
N GLN A 41 -42.79 -21.75 5.18
CA GLN A 41 -42.38 -22.78 4.21
C GLN A 41 -43.48 -23.24 3.24
N GLY A 42 -44.76 -23.00 3.57
CA GLY A 42 -45.90 -23.34 2.70
C GLY A 42 -46.74 -22.15 2.24
N ALA A 43 -46.43 -20.92 2.69
CA ALA A 43 -47.28 -19.74 2.47
C ALA A 43 -46.82 -18.86 1.29
N LEU A 44 -45.60 -19.03 0.81
CA LEU A 44 -45.03 -18.24 -0.28
C LEU A 44 -45.30 -18.92 -1.62
N SER A 45 -45.85 -18.19 -2.60
CA SER A 45 -46.03 -18.73 -3.94
C SER A 45 -44.67 -18.92 -4.63
N ALA A 46 -44.59 -19.89 -5.56
CA ALA A 46 -43.38 -20.12 -6.35
C ALA A 46 -42.91 -18.86 -7.11
N GLU A 47 -43.84 -17.97 -7.45
CA GLU A 47 -43.59 -16.72 -8.15
C GLU A 47 -42.98 -15.65 -7.23
N GLN A 48 -43.48 -15.53 -5.99
CA GLN A 48 -42.90 -14.66 -4.97
C GLN A 48 -41.49 -15.11 -4.56
N MET A 49 -41.24 -16.43 -4.53
CA MET A 49 -39.92 -16.99 -4.26
C MET A 49 -38.93 -16.72 -5.41
N ALA A 50 -39.39 -16.84 -6.66
CA ALA A 50 -38.56 -16.52 -7.82
C ALA A 50 -38.21 -15.02 -7.87
N GLU A 51 -39.15 -14.14 -7.52
CA GLU A 51 -38.92 -12.69 -7.40
C GLU A 51 -37.92 -12.36 -6.29
N ALA A 52 -38.05 -12.98 -5.11
CA ALA A 52 -37.13 -12.77 -4.00
C ALA A 52 -35.69 -13.20 -4.34
N ASN A 53 -35.52 -14.33 -5.04
CA ASN A 53 -34.21 -14.78 -5.51
C ASN A 53 -33.63 -13.82 -6.56
N ARG A 54 -34.44 -13.29 -7.49
CA ARG A 54 -34.00 -12.25 -8.44
C ARG A 54 -33.50 -10.99 -7.73
N HIS A 55 -34.22 -10.54 -6.71
CA HIS A 55 -33.80 -9.39 -5.91
C HIS A 55 -32.51 -9.67 -5.12
N ALA A 56 -32.36 -10.88 -4.56
CA ALA A 56 -31.14 -11.28 -3.88
C ALA A 56 -29.93 -11.32 -4.82
N GLU A 57 -30.11 -11.85 -6.03
CA GLU A 57 -29.09 -11.84 -7.09
C GLU A 57 -28.73 -10.41 -7.50
N LYS A 58 -29.73 -9.54 -7.69
CA LYS A 58 -29.49 -8.14 -8.05
C LYS A 58 -28.78 -7.36 -6.94
N MET A 59 -29.14 -7.59 -5.67
CA MET A 59 -28.46 -6.98 -4.53
C MET A 59 -27.01 -7.49 -4.40
N ALA A 60 -26.76 -8.77 -4.66
CA ALA A 60 -25.40 -9.31 -4.65
C ALA A 60 -24.53 -8.70 -5.77
N GLU A 61 -25.10 -8.53 -6.97
CA GLU A 61 -24.44 -7.86 -8.09
C GLU A 61 -24.13 -6.40 -7.76
N LEU A 62 -25.10 -5.66 -7.21
CA LEU A 62 -24.91 -4.26 -6.81
C LEU A 62 -23.82 -4.14 -5.74
N LYS A 63 -23.86 -4.95 -4.68
CA LYS A 63 -22.81 -4.96 -3.65
C LYS A 63 -21.43 -5.27 -4.22
N SER A 64 -21.33 -6.27 -5.10
CA SER A 64 -20.05 -6.60 -5.74
C SER A 64 -19.54 -5.44 -6.60
N SER A 65 -20.42 -4.73 -7.29
CA SER A 65 -20.06 -3.55 -8.09
C SER A 65 -19.63 -2.37 -7.22
N GLU A 66 -20.31 -2.13 -6.10
CA GLU A 66 -19.97 -1.10 -5.11
C GLU A 66 -18.59 -1.39 -4.50
N GLU A 67 -18.35 -2.61 -4.02
CA GLU A 67 -17.05 -3.05 -3.50
C GLU A 67 -15.94 -2.90 -4.54
N SER A 68 -16.20 -3.31 -5.78
CA SER A 68 -15.23 -3.17 -6.88
C SER A 68 -14.91 -1.70 -7.16
N SER A 69 -15.91 -0.82 -7.14
CA SER A 69 -15.73 0.61 -7.34
C SER A 69 -14.96 1.28 -6.19
N ALA A 70 -15.24 0.88 -4.95
CA ALA A 70 -14.54 1.37 -3.77
C ALA A 70 -13.07 0.95 -3.82
N LEU A 71 -12.79 -0.32 -4.15
CA LEU A 71 -11.44 -0.81 -4.35
C LEU A 71 -10.73 -0.11 -5.50
N ALA A 72 -11.43 0.19 -6.60
CA ALA A 72 -10.86 0.94 -7.71
C ALA A 72 -10.44 2.36 -7.28
N GLN A 73 -11.30 3.08 -6.57
CA GLN A 73 -11.00 4.42 -6.05
C GLN A 73 -9.84 4.40 -5.04
N ILE A 74 -9.79 3.43 -4.14
CA ILE A 74 -8.68 3.25 -3.19
C ILE A 74 -7.37 2.97 -3.93
N ASN A 75 -7.40 2.12 -4.95
CA ASN A 75 -6.20 1.83 -5.75
C ASN A 75 -5.75 3.04 -6.57
N GLU A 76 -6.69 3.84 -7.07
CA GLU A 76 -6.42 5.08 -7.78
C GLU A 76 -5.76 6.11 -6.86
N SER A 77 -6.31 6.35 -5.66
CA SER A 77 -5.72 7.28 -4.69
C SER A 77 -4.32 6.83 -4.24
N LEU A 78 -4.13 5.54 -3.94
CA LEU A 78 -2.82 4.99 -3.57
C LEU A 78 -1.77 5.14 -4.69
N ARG A 79 -2.18 4.96 -5.94
CA ARG A 79 -1.28 5.19 -7.09
C ARG A 79 -0.92 6.66 -7.23
N LEU A 80 -1.87 7.57 -7.03
CA LEU A 80 -1.62 9.01 -7.06
C LEU A 80 -0.69 9.45 -5.92
N GLU A 81 -0.89 8.92 -4.71
CA GLU A 81 -0.01 9.16 -3.56
C GLU A 81 1.40 8.61 -3.80
N SER A 82 1.51 7.38 -4.32
CA SER A 82 2.82 6.79 -4.66
C SER A 82 3.54 7.53 -5.79
N GLN A 83 2.80 8.17 -6.70
CA GLN A 83 3.35 9.00 -7.78
C GLN A 83 3.53 10.46 -7.37
N SER A 84 3.06 10.85 -6.19
CA SER A 84 3.17 12.21 -5.68
C SER A 84 4.64 12.60 -5.58
N THR A 85 5.05 13.49 -6.47
CA THR A 85 6.44 13.90 -6.65
C THR A 85 6.71 15.13 -5.79
N ASP A 86 6.49 15.03 -4.48
CA ASP A 86 6.67 16.17 -3.57
C ASP A 86 8.12 16.69 -3.65
N PRO A 87 8.33 17.97 -4.06
CA PRO A 87 9.64 18.61 -4.10
C PRO A 87 10.39 18.58 -2.77
N TYR A 88 9.67 18.59 -1.64
CA TYR A 88 10.24 18.57 -0.30
C TYR A 88 10.99 17.26 -0.02
N VAL A 89 10.33 16.12 -0.25
CA VAL A 89 10.92 14.78 -0.06
C VAL A 89 12.10 14.55 -1.01
N ARG A 90 12.00 15.04 -2.25
CA ARG A 90 13.06 14.90 -3.26
C ARG A 90 14.30 15.74 -2.94
N ARG A 91 14.15 16.88 -2.25
CA ARG A 91 15.26 17.78 -1.87
C ARG A 91 15.88 17.46 -0.51
N MET A 92 15.09 17.02 0.47
CA MET A 92 15.59 16.62 1.80
C MET A 92 16.70 15.58 1.72
N ARG A 93 16.44 14.60 0.85
CA ARG A 93 17.26 13.45 0.54
C ARG A 93 18.72 13.85 0.15
N PRO A 94 18.96 14.69 -0.89
CA PRO A 94 20.28 15.28 -1.17
C PRO A 94 20.81 16.26 -0.11
N THR A 95 19.97 17.09 0.51
CA THR A 95 20.45 18.12 1.46
C THR A 95 21.10 17.51 2.69
N PHE A 96 20.59 16.36 3.16
CA PHE A 96 21.23 15.63 4.26
C PHE A 96 22.66 15.20 3.92
N GLY A 97 22.88 14.64 2.73
CA GLY A 97 24.21 14.25 2.28
C GLY A 97 25.17 15.44 2.14
N TYR A 98 24.70 16.58 1.64
CA TYR A 98 25.52 17.79 1.55
C TYR A 98 25.87 18.36 2.91
N LEU A 99 24.92 18.41 3.85
CA LEU A 99 25.19 18.85 5.21
C LEU A 99 26.24 17.95 5.89
N MET A 100 26.12 16.63 5.75
CA MET A 100 27.10 15.67 6.28
C MET A 100 28.50 15.86 5.68
N ALA A 101 28.59 16.12 4.37
CA ALA A 101 29.87 16.39 3.72
C ALA A 101 30.51 17.70 4.22
N ILE A 102 29.70 18.74 4.41
CA ILE A 102 30.15 20.04 4.93
C ILE A 102 30.63 19.90 6.38
N THR A 103 29.87 19.21 7.24
CA THR A 103 30.26 19.00 8.63
C THR A 103 31.54 18.17 8.73
N TRP A 104 31.68 17.13 7.90
CA TRP A 104 32.91 16.35 7.82
C TRP A 104 34.10 17.21 7.37
N ALA A 105 33.93 18.02 6.32
CA ALA A 105 34.99 18.92 5.85
C ALA A 105 35.41 19.92 6.95
N ALA A 106 34.45 20.52 7.65
CA ALA A 106 34.72 21.42 8.76
C ALA A 106 35.46 20.71 9.91
N GLN A 107 35.07 19.48 10.24
CA GLN A 107 35.71 18.67 11.28
C GLN A 107 37.15 18.32 10.91
N MET A 108 37.42 17.91 9.66
CA MET A 108 38.77 17.60 9.19
C MET A 108 39.66 18.85 9.12
N LEU A 109 39.11 20.00 8.73
CA LEU A 109 39.84 21.28 8.78
C LEU A 109 40.16 21.70 10.21
N GLY A 110 39.23 21.51 11.15
CA GLY A 110 39.48 21.74 12.58
C GLY A 110 40.60 20.86 13.11
N LEU A 111 40.63 19.58 12.75
CA LEU A 111 41.72 18.67 13.10
C LEU A 111 43.06 19.11 12.51
N ALA A 112 43.09 19.44 11.22
CA ALA A 112 44.29 19.92 10.54
C ALA A 112 44.83 21.19 11.21
N TYR A 113 43.96 22.13 11.58
CA TYR A 113 44.31 23.34 12.30
C TYR A 113 44.96 23.03 13.66
N VAL A 114 44.37 22.13 14.44
CA VAL A 114 44.93 21.74 15.75
C VAL A 114 46.29 21.06 15.58
N MET A 115 46.45 20.18 14.59
CA MET A 115 47.74 19.51 14.34
C MET A 115 48.87 20.49 14.02
N ILE A 116 48.58 21.56 13.28
CA ILE A 116 49.58 22.55 12.82
C ILE A 116 49.85 23.61 13.89
N PHE A 117 48.82 24.13 14.53
CA PHE A 117 48.93 25.33 15.38
C PHE A 117 48.79 25.07 16.88
N LYS A 118 48.30 23.89 17.29
CA LYS A 118 48.00 23.50 18.68
C LYS A 118 48.36 22.04 18.92
N THR A 119 49.55 21.61 18.49
CA THR A 119 49.99 20.21 18.53
C THR A 119 49.93 19.64 19.94
N GLU A 120 50.16 20.44 20.98
CA GLU A 120 50.05 20.04 22.38
C GLU A 120 48.65 19.55 22.77
N LYS A 121 47.60 20.02 22.07
CA LYS A 121 46.21 19.63 22.29
C LYS A 121 45.75 18.48 21.39
N ALA A 122 46.57 18.09 20.40
CA ALA A 122 46.19 17.09 19.42
C ALA A 122 45.75 15.75 20.05
N PRO A 123 46.44 15.19 21.07
CA PRO A 123 46.01 13.92 21.67
C PRO A 123 44.60 13.98 22.25
N ALA A 124 44.30 15.00 23.08
CA ALA A 124 42.98 15.16 23.69
C ALA A 124 41.85 15.38 22.66
N VAL A 125 42.17 16.04 21.54
CA VAL A 125 41.23 16.23 20.43
C VAL A 125 40.99 14.92 19.68
N PHE A 126 42.02 14.08 19.48
CA PHE A 126 41.83 12.75 18.88
C PHE A 126 41.02 11.82 19.78
N ASP A 127 41.23 11.83 21.09
CA ASP A 127 40.41 11.06 22.03
C ASP A 127 38.94 11.51 21.95
N SER A 128 38.70 12.82 21.83
CA SER A 128 37.36 13.37 21.65
C SER A 128 36.74 12.94 20.32
N MET A 129 37.53 12.85 19.24
CA MET A 129 37.07 12.36 17.94
C MET A 129 36.65 10.90 17.99
N GLU A 130 37.37 10.06 18.74
CA GLU A 130 37.03 8.66 18.94
C GLU A 130 35.67 8.52 19.63
N ALA A 131 35.37 9.36 20.62
CA ALA A 131 34.07 9.39 21.28
C ALA A 131 32.91 9.75 20.31
N LEU A 132 33.19 10.47 19.22
CA LEU A 132 32.20 10.76 18.16
C LEU A 132 32.01 9.60 17.16
N SER A 133 32.79 8.52 17.23
CA SER A 133 32.70 7.41 16.27
C SER A 133 31.30 6.79 16.17
N THR A 134 30.60 6.65 17.30
CA THR A 134 29.25 6.09 17.36
C THR A 134 28.22 6.93 16.58
N ILE A 135 28.25 8.26 16.72
CA ILE A 135 27.32 9.13 15.99
C ILE A 135 27.63 9.13 14.48
N TRP A 136 28.90 9.03 14.12
CA TRP A 136 29.33 8.89 12.72
C TRP A 136 28.91 7.55 12.12
N ALA A 137 29.03 6.45 12.86
CA ALA A 137 28.57 5.14 12.40
C ALA A 137 27.06 5.15 12.08
N VAL A 138 26.24 5.74 12.95
CA VAL A 138 24.80 5.90 12.71
C VAL A 138 24.56 6.80 11.49
N GLY A 139 25.17 7.98 11.44
CA GLY A 139 24.97 8.94 10.34
C GLY A 139 25.37 8.38 8.96
N LEU A 140 26.49 7.66 8.89
CA LEU A 140 26.95 7.01 7.65
C LEU A 140 26.10 5.80 7.28
N SER A 141 25.54 5.07 8.24
CA SER A 141 24.63 3.96 7.96
C SER A 141 23.35 4.44 7.24
N VAL A 142 22.77 5.56 7.70
CA VAL A 142 21.59 6.18 7.10
C VAL A 142 21.91 6.67 5.68
N LEU A 143 23.07 7.32 5.50
CA LEU A 143 23.54 7.75 4.18
C LEU A 143 23.73 6.55 3.24
N GLY A 144 24.29 5.44 3.73
CA GLY A 144 24.50 4.21 2.96
C GLY A 144 23.20 3.62 2.45
N ILE A 145 22.19 3.47 3.32
CA ILE A 145 20.85 3.00 2.94
C ILE A 145 20.22 3.95 1.91
N TYR A 146 20.36 5.25 2.14
CA TYR A 146 19.82 6.28 1.26
C TYR A 146 20.43 6.23 -0.15
N VAL A 147 21.76 6.10 -0.27
CA VAL A 147 22.47 5.94 -1.56
C VAL A 147 22.07 4.64 -2.24
N TYR A 148 21.96 3.54 -1.48
CA TYR A 148 21.54 2.24 -2.00
C TYR A 148 20.16 2.32 -2.64
N LYS A 149 19.15 2.83 -1.90
CA LYS A 149 17.78 2.97 -2.41
C LYS A 149 17.71 3.92 -3.61
N ARG A 150 18.47 5.02 -3.59
CA ARG A 150 18.53 5.94 -4.74
C ARG A 150 19.14 5.28 -5.97
N SER A 151 20.11 4.37 -5.79
CA SER A 151 20.69 3.59 -6.88
C SER A 151 19.67 2.60 -7.46
N GLU A 152 18.89 1.91 -6.62
CA GLU A 152 17.79 1.04 -7.06
C GLU A 152 16.74 1.79 -7.88
N GLU A 153 16.28 2.95 -7.40
CA GLU A 153 15.33 3.82 -8.12
C GLU A 153 15.85 4.19 -9.52
N LYS A 154 17.15 4.52 -9.64
CA LYS A 154 17.77 4.85 -10.93
C LYS A 154 17.81 3.65 -11.87
N LYS A 155 18.13 2.45 -11.38
CA LYS A 155 18.16 1.22 -12.19
C LYS A 155 16.80 0.92 -12.80
N VAL A 156 15.72 1.04 -12.01
CA VAL A 156 14.35 0.84 -12.49
C VAL A 156 14.02 1.88 -13.56
N SER A 157 14.30 3.16 -13.32
CA SER A 157 14.04 4.22 -14.31
C SER A 157 14.82 4.06 -15.63
N ALA A 158 16.05 3.55 -15.56
CA ALA A 158 16.87 3.29 -16.75
C ALA A 158 16.28 2.16 -17.60
N SER A 159 15.88 1.06 -16.95
CA SER A 159 15.27 -0.09 -17.64
C SER A 159 13.95 0.24 -18.36
N VAL A 160 13.15 1.17 -17.81
CA VAL A 160 11.93 1.66 -18.45
C VAL A 160 12.24 2.53 -19.67
N LYS A 161 13.31 3.32 -19.62
CA LYS A 161 13.72 4.22 -20.71
C LYS A 161 14.30 3.46 -21.90
N GLU A 162 14.99 2.35 -21.66
CA GLU A 162 15.56 1.48 -22.70
C GLU A 162 14.50 0.70 -23.48
N LYS A 163 13.36 0.39 -22.85
CA LYS A 163 12.25 -0.34 -23.48
C LYS A 163 11.31 0.54 -24.33
N ALA A 164 11.43 1.86 -24.25
CA ALA A 164 10.65 2.77 -25.08
C ALA A 164 11.28 2.85 -26.49
N PRO A 165 10.53 2.59 -27.58
CA PRO A 165 11.08 2.71 -28.92
C PRO A 165 11.51 4.15 -29.17
N SER A 166 12.79 4.34 -29.46
CA SER A 166 13.36 5.63 -29.83
C SER A 166 12.55 6.25 -30.97
N PRO A 167 12.16 7.54 -30.87
CA PRO A 167 11.41 8.20 -31.94
C PRO A 167 12.28 8.18 -33.19
N LYS A 168 11.79 7.53 -34.26
CA LYS A 168 12.43 7.55 -35.57
C LYS A 168 12.45 9.01 -36.04
N ILE A 169 13.59 9.67 -35.93
CA ILE A 169 13.82 10.98 -36.52
C ILE A 169 13.89 10.75 -38.04
N SER A 170 12.77 10.93 -38.73
CA SER A 170 12.75 10.99 -40.19
C SER A 170 13.36 12.32 -40.61
N HIS A 171 14.62 12.30 -41.05
CA HIS A 171 15.22 13.44 -41.72
C HIS A 171 14.43 13.74 -43.01
N PRO A 172 13.95 14.97 -43.22
CA PRO A 172 13.35 15.35 -44.49
C PRO A 172 14.44 15.31 -45.57
N LYS A 173 14.25 14.48 -46.60
CA LYS A 173 15.05 14.54 -47.82
C LYS A 173 14.77 15.89 -48.48
N VAL A 174 15.78 16.75 -48.50
CA VAL A 174 15.81 17.93 -49.36
C VAL A 174 16.07 17.40 -50.77
N ASN A 175 15.08 17.52 -51.65
CA ASN A 175 15.25 17.22 -53.06
C ASN A 175 16.04 18.38 -53.70
N GLU A 176 17.12 18.05 -54.41
CA GLU A 176 17.84 18.93 -55.34
C GLU A 176 16.98 19.31 -56.55
#